data_AF-A0A953Q6E3-F1
#
_entry.id   AF-A0A953Q6E3-F1
#
_cell.length_a   1.000
_cell.length_b   1.000
_cell.length_c   1.000
_cell.angle_alpha   90.00
_cell.angle_beta   90.00
_cell.angle_gamma   90.00
#
_symmetry.space_group_name_H-M   'P 1'
#
loop_
_entity.id
_entity.type
_entity.pdbx_description
1 polymer ?
#
loop_
_entity_poly.entity_id
_entity_poly.type
_entity_poly.pdbx_seq_one_letter_code
_entity_poly.pdbx_strand_id
1 'polypeptide(L)'
;MRQAAVKKLLAIASFCIVTTIYSTAQTFTTLFNFDFTSGVWPVGPLVQGTDGDLYGTTFQGGDCCGTVFRTNLTGDVTTIYSFCSSGDCSDGSIPRWLILATDGNFYGSTANGGVNNNGIIFKLTPVGQLTTVHRFSWADGAVPGGIIEADDGYLYGTTGAGGKSRWCPDCGTVFKIASDGTFSSLFSLCVQPDCEGDGGNPGPLIQGSDGALYDTLGEGGLHGAGAAFRITRSGKYSTLFSFITSKGKQPGGGLVESGGSFYGNTCYGGQYTHGTVFSIAPNKFSRLHSFIPNTEGFCPAEKLLKASDGNFYGTTMEDGPGGAGTIFQITPDGTLITLHGFDGYDGSSPIGPLFQATNGIIYGTTAYGGGNSWGTLFSLDMGLPPFVAFVRDSGRVGAAGGILGQGFRGTTSVSLNGTPAIFTVVSDTYIRATVPAGASSGYVTVTTPSGVLTSNVPFRVIP
;
A
#
# COMPACT_ATOMS: atom_id res chain seq x y z
N MET A 1 -57.67 -37.81 -47.95
CA MET A 1 -56.49 -38.69 -47.74
C MET A 1 -55.24 -37.85 -47.83
N ARG A 2 -54.40 -37.90 -46.76
CA ARG A 2 -52.99 -37.44 -46.63
C ARG A 2 -52.77 -35.91 -46.70
N GLN A 3 -52.43 -35.24 -45.58
CA GLN A 3 -51.07 -35.08 -44.97
C GLN A 3 -50.06 -34.46 -45.96
N ALA A 4 -49.17 -33.52 -45.64
CA ALA A 4 -48.85 -32.70 -44.46
C ALA A 4 -47.70 -31.77 -44.90
N ALA A 5 -47.58 -30.55 -44.36
CA ALA A 5 -46.29 -29.89 -44.07
C ALA A 5 -46.54 -28.53 -43.37
N VAL A 6 -46.50 -28.54 -42.04
CA VAL A 6 -46.43 -27.33 -41.21
C VAL A 6 -44.95 -26.95 -41.08
N LYS A 7 -44.54 -25.81 -41.64
CA LYS A 7 -43.26 -25.17 -41.27
C LYS A 7 -43.52 -24.24 -40.08
N LYS A 8 -43.12 -24.68 -38.89
CA LYS A 8 -43.01 -23.80 -37.70
C LYS A 8 -41.83 -22.86 -37.92
N LEU A 9 -42.09 -21.56 -38.08
CA LEU A 9 -41.08 -20.52 -37.84
C LEU A 9 -40.94 -20.35 -36.33
N LEU A 10 -39.77 -20.71 -35.77
CA LEU A 10 -39.36 -20.23 -34.45
C LEU A 10 -38.85 -18.79 -34.62
N ALA A 11 -39.57 -17.82 -34.07
CA ALA A 11 -39.02 -16.49 -33.82
C ALA A 11 -38.21 -16.56 -32.53
N ILE A 12 -36.88 -16.63 -32.65
CA ILE A 12 -35.96 -16.45 -31.52
C ILE A 12 -35.92 -14.94 -31.25
N ALA A 13 -36.65 -14.49 -30.23
CA ALA A 13 -36.49 -13.14 -29.71
C ALA A 13 -35.15 -13.08 -28.97
N SER A 14 -34.10 -12.64 -29.65
CA SER A 14 -32.81 -12.32 -29.04
C SER A 14 -32.99 -11.08 -28.17
N PHE A 15 -33.07 -11.27 -26.85
CA PHE A 15 -32.99 -10.17 -25.89
C PHE A 15 -31.54 -9.66 -25.90
N CYS A 16 -31.26 -8.66 -26.73
CA CYS A 16 -30.03 -7.89 -26.65
C CYS A 16 -30.12 -7.05 -25.37
N ILE A 17 -29.54 -7.54 -24.28
CA ILE A 17 -29.21 -6.71 -23.13
C ILE A 17 -28.11 -5.77 -23.64
N VAL A 18 -28.51 -4.57 -24.05
CA VAL A 18 -27.55 -3.48 -24.28
C VAL A 18 -27.04 -3.09 -22.90
N THR A 19 -25.98 -3.75 -22.44
CA THR A 19 -25.14 -3.21 -21.38
C THR A 19 -24.56 -1.93 -21.96
N THR A 20 -25.09 -0.78 -21.56
CA THR A 20 -24.43 0.51 -21.75
C THR A 20 -23.05 0.40 -21.13
N ILE A 21 -22.04 0.24 -21.98
CA ILE A 21 -20.65 0.38 -21.59
C ILE A 21 -20.52 1.87 -21.29
N TYR A 22 -20.58 2.25 -20.02
CA TYR A 22 -20.04 3.53 -19.60
C TYR A 22 -18.54 3.42 -19.85
N SER A 23 -18.10 3.95 -21.00
CA SER A 23 -16.72 4.32 -21.20
C SER A 23 -16.47 5.49 -20.25
N THR A 24 -16.22 5.22 -18.97
CA THR A 24 -15.68 6.25 -18.08
C THR A 24 -14.30 6.56 -18.62
N ALA A 25 -14.14 7.73 -19.23
CA ALA A 25 -12.81 8.22 -19.56
C ALA A 25 -12.06 8.39 -18.25
N GLN A 26 -10.88 7.79 -18.14
CA GLN A 26 -9.98 8.05 -17.02
C GLN A 26 -9.70 9.55 -16.95
N THR A 27 -9.81 10.13 -15.75
CA THR A 27 -9.52 11.55 -15.53
C THR A 27 -8.35 11.69 -14.59
N PHE A 28 -7.20 12.08 -15.12
CA PHE A 28 -6.03 12.46 -14.34
C PHE A 28 -6.12 13.94 -13.95
N THR A 29 -5.71 14.28 -12.73
CA THR A 29 -5.66 15.67 -12.27
C THR A 29 -4.51 15.86 -11.29
N THR A 30 -3.63 16.82 -11.57
CA THR A 30 -2.68 17.34 -10.58
C THR A 30 -3.44 18.19 -9.57
N LEU A 31 -3.45 17.78 -8.31
CA LEU A 31 -4.18 18.44 -7.23
C LEU A 31 -3.33 19.49 -6.51
N PHE A 32 -2.03 19.22 -6.35
CA PHE A 32 -1.13 20.08 -5.61
C PHE A 32 0.29 20.00 -6.14
N ASN A 33 1.00 21.14 -6.15
CA ASN A 33 2.43 21.21 -6.45
C ASN A 33 3.16 21.55 -5.16
N PHE A 34 3.99 20.62 -4.70
CA PHE A 34 4.75 20.78 -3.47
C PHE A 34 5.81 21.87 -3.62
N ASP A 35 6.18 22.48 -2.49
CA ASP A 35 7.22 23.48 -2.38
C ASP A 35 8.00 23.28 -1.09
N PHE A 36 9.01 24.11 -0.84
CA PHE A 36 9.83 23.94 0.36
C PHE A 36 9.01 24.08 1.65
N THR A 37 7.95 24.90 1.67
CA THR A 37 7.13 25.16 2.87
C THR A 37 6.22 23.97 3.21
N SER A 38 5.58 23.40 2.20
CA SER A 38 4.70 22.23 2.33
C SER A 38 5.49 20.91 2.48
N GLY A 39 6.76 20.90 2.06
CA GLY A 39 7.62 19.72 2.06
C GLY A 39 7.95 19.29 0.63
N VAL A 40 9.11 18.65 0.43
CA VAL A 40 9.58 18.22 -0.90
C VAL A 40 9.83 16.72 -0.95
N TRP A 41 9.71 16.15 -2.15
CA TRP A 41 9.87 14.73 -2.43
C TRP A 41 8.85 13.87 -1.65
N PRO A 42 7.55 13.98 -1.97
CA PRO A 42 6.51 13.15 -1.39
C PRO A 42 6.59 11.73 -1.96
N VAL A 43 7.19 10.81 -1.23
CA VAL A 43 7.42 9.42 -1.70
C VAL A 43 6.85 8.34 -0.77
N GLY A 44 6.34 8.72 0.40
CA GLY A 44 5.65 7.80 1.30
C GLY A 44 4.23 7.46 0.83
N PRO A 45 3.61 6.41 1.38
CA PRO A 45 2.21 6.08 1.07
C PRO A 45 1.27 7.18 1.54
N LEU A 46 0.16 7.34 0.81
CA LEU A 46 -1.01 8.04 1.32
C LEU A 46 -1.85 7.08 2.18
N VAL A 47 -2.44 7.62 3.24
CA VAL A 47 -3.41 6.90 4.09
C VAL A 47 -4.61 7.77 4.39
N GLN A 48 -5.80 7.20 4.40
CA GLN A 48 -7.02 7.93 4.76
C GLN A 48 -7.26 7.89 6.27
N GLY A 49 -7.49 9.06 6.87
CA GLY A 49 -7.80 9.24 8.28
C GLY A 49 -9.27 8.97 8.61
N THR A 50 -9.59 8.93 9.92
CA THR A 50 -10.98 8.80 10.41
C THR A 50 -11.85 10.04 10.18
N ASP A 51 -11.23 11.14 9.76
CA ASP A 51 -11.89 12.37 9.32
C ASP A 51 -12.25 12.34 7.84
N GLY A 52 -11.70 11.41 7.06
CA GLY A 52 -11.93 11.26 5.62
C GLY A 52 -10.87 11.92 4.74
N ASP A 53 -9.94 12.68 5.33
CA ASP A 53 -8.81 13.30 4.64
C ASP A 53 -7.69 12.29 4.38
N LEU A 54 -6.82 12.59 3.43
CA LEU A 54 -5.61 11.83 3.15
C LEU A 54 -4.41 12.44 3.87
N TYR A 55 -3.52 11.58 4.31
CA TYR A 55 -2.31 11.93 5.05
C TYR A 55 -1.11 11.30 4.35
N GLY A 56 0.01 12.02 4.32
CA GLY A 56 1.24 11.56 3.69
C GLY A 56 2.47 12.26 4.25
N THR A 57 3.63 11.87 3.75
CA THR A 57 4.93 12.37 4.22
C THR A 57 5.79 12.90 3.08
N THR A 58 6.59 13.93 3.36
CA THR A 58 7.65 14.42 2.46
C THR A 58 9.02 14.15 3.06
N PHE A 59 10.01 13.76 2.25
CA PHE A 59 11.35 13.45 2.78
C PHE A 59 12.08 14.67 3.34
N GLN A 60 11.87 15.84 2.75
CA GLN A 60 12.52 17.09 3.14
C GLN A 60 11.53 18.27 3.11
N GLY A 61 12.02 19.49 3.34
CA GLY A 61 11.22 20.71 3.43
C GLY A 61 10.53 20.87 4.79
N GLY A 62 9.60 21.81 4.87
CA GLY A 62 9.14 22.37 6.15
C GLY A 62 10.29 23.09 6.85
N ASP A 63 10.64 22.65 8.05
CA ASP A 63 11.74 23.21 8.84
C ASP A 63 13.13 22.72 8.41
N CYS A 64 13.21 21.76 7.47
CA CYS A 64 14.39 21.28 6.72
C CYS A 64 14.22 19.80 6.32
N CYS A 65 13.45 19.06 7.10
CA CYS A 65 13.77 17.65 7.37
C CYS A 65 12.60 16.70 7.16
N GLY A 66 11.59 17.20 6.46
CA GLY A 66 10.40 16.46 6.08
C GLY A 66 9.17 16.93 6.84
N THR A 67 8.01 16.65 6.27
CA THR A 67 6.72 16.98 6.87
C THR A 67 5.81 15.76 6.92
N VAL A 68 4.82 15.82 7.80
CA VAL A 68 3.56 15.09 7.63
C VAL A 68 2.52 16.10 7.18
N PHE A 69 1.86 15.83 6.06
CA PHE A 69 0.80 16.67 5.53
C PHE A 69 -0.54 15.94 5.59
N ARG A 70 -1.61 16.74 5.60
CA ARG A 70 -3.01 16.33 5.46
C ARG A 70 -3.61 17.06 4.26
N THR A 71 -4.41 16.39 3.46
CA THR A 71 -5.14 16.97 2.34
C THR A 71 -6.56 16.44 2.32
N ASN A 72 -7.52 17.30 2.01
CA ASN A 72 -8.83 16.81 1.60
C ASN A 72 -8.75 16.14 0.23
N LEU A 73 -9.86 15.51 -0.19
CA LEU A 73 -9.95 14.75 -1.44
C LEU A 73 -9.90 15.62 -2.72
N THR A 74 -9.88 16.96 -2.57
CA THR A 74 -9.78 17.94 -3.67
C THR A 74 -8.42 18.64 -3.75
N GLY A 75 -7.49 18.37 -2.84
CA GLY A 75 -6.11 18.90 -2.91
C GLY A 75 -5.79 20.08 -1.98
N ASP A 76 -6.61 20.39 -0.98
CA ASP A 76 -6.28 21.42 0.01
C ASP A 76 -5.27 20.87 1.04
N VAL A 77 -3.98 20.98 0.69
CA VAL A 77 -2.87 20.47 1.49
C VAL A 77 -2.55 21.39 2.68
N THR A 78 -2.35 20.80 3.85
CA THR A 78 -1.93 21.44 5.09
C THR A 78 -0.81 20.63 5.75
N THR A 79 0.27 21.29 6.16
CA THR A 79 1.31 20.67 6.97
C THR A 79 0.82 20.55 8.42
N ILE A 80 0.78 19.33 8.96
CA ILE A 80 0.36 19.06 10.35
C ILE A 80 1.53 18.78 11.29
N TYR A 81 2.70 18.46 10.74
CA TYR A 81 3.93 18.30 11.49
C TYR A 81 5.15 18.60 10.60
N SER A 82 6.16 19.24 11.17
CA SER A 82 7.45 19.49 10.55
C SER A 82 8.55 18.90 11.42
N PHE A 83 9.38 18.02 10.85
CA PHE A 83 10.51 17.40 11.52
C PHE A 83 11.70 18.38 11.56
N CYS A 84 12.52 18.31 12.61
CA CYS A 84 13.63 19.25 12.82
C CYS A 84 15.04 18.63 12.67
N SER A 85 16.03 19.42 12.25
CA SER A 85 17.47 19.02 12.16
C SER A 85 18.35 19.52 13.29
N SER A 86 17.92 20.50 14.09
CA SER A 86 18.82 21.11 15.06
C SER A 86 19.33 20.06 16.05
N GLY A 87 20.59 20.17 16.49
CA GLY A 87 21.39 19.10 17.11
C GLY A 87 20.83 18.32 18.31
N ASP A 88 19.62 18.64 18.80
CA ASP A 88 18.89 17.96 19.86
C ASP A 88 17.53 17.35 19.40
N CYS A 89 17.25 17.31 18.10
CA CYS A 89 15.96 16.85 17.57
C CYS A 89 15.75 15.34 17.78
N SER A 90 14.95 15.06 18.81
CA SER A 90 14.64 13.70 19.26
C SER A 90 13.50 13.02 18.47
N ASP A 91 12.88 13.76 17.54
CA ASP A 91 11.71 13.40 16.72
C ASP A 91 12.05 12.89 15.31
N GLY A 92 13.33 12.92 14.92
CA GLY A 92 13.83 12.28 13.68
C GLY A 92 13.73 13.15 12.42
N SER A 93 14.14 12.60 11.28
CA SER A 93 14.08 13.27 9.97
C SER A 93 14.01 12.29 8.81
N ILE A 94 13.56 12.78 7.64
CA ILE A 94 13.27 11.96 6.45
C ILE A 94 12.18 10.94 6.77
N PRO A 95 10.93 11.38 7.02
CA PRO A 95 9.81 10.48 7.25
C PRO A 95 9.51 9.67 5.98
N ARG A 96 9.41 8.36 6.12
CA ARG A 96 9.28 7.43 4.97
C ARG A 96 7.93 6.75 4.86
N TRP A 97 7.26 6.55 5.99
CA TRP A 97 6.07 5.72 6.05
C TRP A 97 5.05 6.27 7.03
N LEU A 98 3.78 6.00 6.76
CA LEU A 98 2.66 6.38 7.63
C LEU A 98 1.53 5.36 7.49
N ILE A 99 0.96 4.95 8.62
CA ILE A 99 -0.28 4.15 8.69
C ILE A 99 -1.26 4.80 9.66
N LEU A 100 -2.55 4.61 9.43
CA LEU A 100 -3.58 4.85 10.44
C LEU A 100 -3.71 3.56 11.29
N ALA A 101 -3.52 3.68 12.60
CA ALA A 101 -3.70 2.58 13.53
C ALA A 101 -5.11 2.57 14.15
N THR A 102 -5.49 1.46 14.77
CA THR A 102 -6.81 1.26 15.37
C THR A 102 -7.11 2.12 16.58
N ASP A 103 -6.09 2.75 17.17
CA ASP A 103 -6.26 3.75 18.23
C ASP A 103 -6.64 5.14 17.70
N GLY A 104 -6.75 5.30 16.37
CA GLY A 104 -7.11 6.54 15.68
C GLY A 104 -5.95 7.51 15.47
N ASN A 105 -4.71 7.11 15.79
CA ASN A 105 -3.51 7.90 15.54
C ASN A 105 -2.73 7.34 14.35
N PHE A 106 -1.85 8.17 13.83
CA PHE A 106 -0.92 7.76 12.79
C PHE A 106 0.37 7.23 13.41
N TYR A 107 0.92 6.18 12.81
CA TYR A 107 2.23 5.66 13.16
C TYR A 107 3.11 5.68 11.93
N GLY A 108 4.36 6.05 12.10
CA GLY A 108 5.28 6.19 10.99
C GLY A 108 6.73 5.98 11.39
N SER A 109 7.60 6.03 10.39
CA SER A 109 9.04 5.85 10.54
C SER A 109 9.80 7.01 9.93
N THR A 110 10.96 7.32 10.52
CA THR A 110 11.94 8.25 9.96
C THR A 110 13.26 7.54 9.71
N ALA A 111 13.93 7.86 8.60
CA ALA A 111 15.22 7.25 8.26
C ALA A 111 16.30 7.63 9.28
N ASN A 112 16.26 8.88 9.75
CA ASN A 112 17.24 9.47 10.65
C ASN A 112 16.59 9.84 11.99
N GLY A 113 17.44 10.15 12.99
CA GLY A 113 17.06 10.30 14.40
C GLY A 113 17.45 9.08 15.24
N GLY A 114 16.93 8.95 16.45
CA GLY A 114 17.28 7.82 17.31
C GLY A 114 18.75 7.83 17.75
N VAL A 115 19.28 6.67 18.15
CA VAL A 115 20.67 6.57 18.61
C VAL A 115 21.60 6.60 17.40
N ASN A 116 22.52 7.56 17.35
CA ASN A 116 23.47 7.74 16.23
C ASN A 116 22.80 7.85 14.85
N ASN A 117 21.64 8.51 14.75
CA ASN A 117 20.89 8.70 13.49
C ASN A 117 20.36 7.41 12.83
N ASN A 118 20.13 6.34 13.59
CA ASN A 118 19.61 5.08 13.06
C ASN A 118 18.08 5.05 12.84
N GLY A 119 17.37 6.15 13.09
CA GLY A 119 15.94 6.30 12.82
C GLY A 119 15.03 6.11 14.02
N ILE A 120 13.75 6.45 13.87
CA ILE A 120 12.73 6.26 14.90
C ILE A 120 11.42 5.68 14.34
N ILE A 121 10.63 5.06 15.22
CA ILE A 121 9.19 4.93 15.05
C ILE A 121 8.51 6.02 15.86
N PHE A 122 7.57 6.73 15.24
CA PHE A 122 6.78 7.76 15.89
C PHE A 122 5.28 7.44 15.84
N LYS A 123 4.55 8.05 16.76
CA LYS A 123 3.10 8.16 16.79
C LYS A 123 2.73 9.63 16.66
N LEU A 124 1.79 9.96 15.79
CA LEU A 124 1.29 11.29 15.54
C LEU A 124 -0.24 11.31 15.70
N THR A 125 -0.75 12.16 16.58
CA THR A 125 -2.19 12.38 16.68
C THR A 125 -2.73 13.15 15.46
N PRO A 126 -4.02 13.04 15.09
CA PRO A 126 -4.60 13.84 14.01
C PRO A 126 -4.47 15.36 14.17
N VAL A 127 -4.22 15.84 15.40
CA VAL A 127 -4.00 17.27 15.70
C VAL A 127 -2.52 17.68 15.69
N GLY A 128 -1.60 16.81 15.25
CA GLY A 128 -0.19 17.15 15.05
C GLY A 128 0.72 16.95 16.27
N GLN A 129 0.28 16.28 17.34
CA GLN A 129 1.15 15.92 18.46
C GLN A 129 1.95 14.65 18.17
N LEU A 130 3.28 14.77 18.11
CA LEU A 130 4.21 13.65 17.87
C LEU A 130 4.77 13.09 19.18
N THR A 131 4.88 11.78 19.25
CA THR A 131 5.58 11.05 20.31
C THR A 131 6.49 10.00 19.69
N THR A 132 7.73 9.90 20.19
CA THR A 132 8.64 8.83 19.78
C THR A 132 8.26 7.54 20.49
N VAL A 133 7.95 6.49 19.72
CA VAL A 133 7.60 5.17 20.23
C VAL A 133 8.86 4.33 20.45
N HIS A 134 9.80 4.40 19.51
CA HIS A 134 11.06 3.67 19.60
C HIS A 134 12.20 4.44 18.93
N ARG A 135 13.40 4.38 19.52
CA ARG A 135 14.63 4.93 18.97
C ARG A 135 15.55 3.78 18.60
N PHE A 136 15.82 3.62 17.32
CA PHE A 136 16.70 2.57 16.86
C PHE A 136 18.15 2.85 17.26
N SER A 137 18.87 1.78 17.54
CA SER A 137 20.33 1.74 17.62
C SER A 137 20.85 0.77 16.57
N TRP A 138 22.12 0.88 16.19
CA TRP A 138 22.71 -0.07 15.23
C TRP A 138 22.51 -1.54 15.62
N ALA A 139 22.42 -1.86 16.93
CA ALA A 139 22.19 -3.22 17.40
C ALA A 139 20.74 -3.72 17.18
N ASP A 140 19.78 -2.80 17.15
CA ASP A 140 18.35 -3.09 16.93
C ASP A 140 17.99 -3.11 15.46
N GLY A 141 18.74 -2.36 14.64
CA GLY A 141 18.48 -2.09 13.23
C GLY A 141 18.63 -0.59 12.94
N ALA A 142 18.73 -0.21 11.68
CA ALA A 142 18.91 1.17 11.24
C ALA A 142 18.11 1.44 9.97
N VAL A 143 17.68 2.69 9.79
CA VAL A 143 16.87 3.13 8.64
C VAL A 143 15.56 2.32 8.57
N PRO A 144 14.64 2.47 9.54
CA PRO A 144 13.38 1.76 9.53
C PRO A 144 12.56 2.09 8.27
N GLY A 145 12.04 1.04 7.64
CA GLY A 145 11.21 1.10 6.45
C GLY A 145 9.72 1.18 6.77
N GLY A 146 8.91 0.49 5.97
CA GLY A 146 7.46 0.42 6.16
C GLY A 146 7.05 -0.34 7.42
N ILE A 147 5.93 0.07 8.01
CA ILE A 147 5.34 -0.59 9.18
C ILE A 147 3.87 -0.93 8.93
N ILE A 148 3.39 -1.96 9.62
CA ILE A 148 1.96 -2.33 9.70
C ILE A 148 1.55 -2.56 11.16
N GLU A 149 0.27 -2.34 11.46
CA GLU A 149 -0.35 -2.83 12.68
C GLU A 149 -1.05 -4.17 12.37
N ALA A 150 -0.56 -5.27 12.94
CA ALA A 150 -1.15 -6.60 12.70
C ALA A 150 -2.36 -6.88 13.60
N ASP A 151 -3.03 -8.02 13.37
CA ASP A 151 -4.22 -8.45 14.13
C ASP A 151 -4.02 -8.78 15.62
N ASP A 152 -2.78 -8.82 16.09
CA ASP A 152 -2.43 -8.93 17.50
C ASP A 152 -2.17 -7.57 18.18
N GLY A 153 -2.31 -6.46 17.44
CA GLY A 153 -2.14 -5.09 17.94
C GLY A 153 -0.68 -4.63 18.06
N TYR A 154 0.29 -5.41 17.61
CA TYR A 154 1.69 -4.98 17.53
C TYR A 154 1.97 -4.28 16.21
N LEU A 155 2.91 -3.33 16.25
CA LEU A 155 3.53 -2.80 15.04
C LEU A 155 4.62 -3.75 14.59
N TYR A 156 4.62 -4.10 13.31
CA TYR A 156 5.68 -4.88 12.68
C TYR A 156 6.31 -4.06 11.56
N GLY A 157 7.61 -4.22 11.38
CA GLY A 157 8.35 -3.50 10.35
C GLY A 157 9.69 -4.13 10.07
N THR A 158 10.40 -3.52 9.13
CA THR A 158 11.74 -3.90 8.72
C THR A 158 12.69 -2.72 8.85
N THR A 159 13.97 -2.99 9.04
CA THR A 159 15.04 -1.99 8.94
C THR A 159 15.89 -2.28 7.71
N GLY A 160 16.36 -1.23 7.04
CA GLY A 160 17.17 -1.36 5.83
C GLY A 160 18.63 -1.71 6.09
N ALA A 161 19.13 -1.45 7.30
CA ALA A 161 20.50 -1.73 7.72
C ALA A 161 20.56 -2.07 9.22
N GLY A 162 21.76 -2.34 9.73
CA GLY A 162 22.02 -2.65 11.14
C GLY A 162 21.54 -4.04 11.56
N GLY A 163 21.46 -4.23 12.88
CA GLY A 163 21.12 -5.49 13.52
C GLY A 163 22.34 -6.26 14.04
N LYS A 164 22.09 -7.48 14.53
CA LYS A 164 23.12 -8.31 15.19
C LYS A 164 23.88 -9.22 14.21
N SER A 165 23.58 -9.15 12.92
CA SER A 165 24.22 -9.95 11.88
C SER A 165 25.68 -9.52 11.70
N ARG A 166 26.62 -10.38 12.12
CA ARG A 166 28.06 -10.16 11.90
C ARG A 166 28.48 -10.32 10.44
N TRP A 167 27.66 -11.02 9.66
CA TRP A 167 27.96 -11.42 8.28
C TRP A 167 27.37 -10.46 7.25
N CYS A 168 26.36 -9.68 7.65
CA CYS A 168 25.79 -8.63 6.83
C CYS A 168 25.31 -7.48 7.73
N PRO A 169 26.20 -6.56 8.12
CA PRO A 169 25.84 -5.43 8.96
C PRO A 169 24.86 -4.47 8.28
N ASP A 170 24.72 -4.53 6.96
CA ASP A 170 23.83 -3.68 6.16
C ASP A 170 22.53 -4.40 5.75
N CYS A 171 22.23 -5.58 6.30
CA CYS A 171 21.03 -6.33 5.90
C CYS A 171 19.77 -5.95 6.66
N GLY A 172 19.90 -5.40 7.87
CA GLY A 172 18.76 -5.01 8.69
C GLY A 172 18.04 -6.14 9.40
N THR A 173 16.85 -5.84 9.90
CA THR A 173 16.10 -6.70 10.81
C THR A 173 14.62 -6.70 10.47
N VAL A 174 13.92 -7.76 10.88
CA VAL A 174 12.47 -7.74 11.06
C VAL A 174 12.20 -7.55 12.55
N PHE A 175 11.33 -6.61 12.89
CA PHE A 175 11.04 -6.26 14.28
C PHE A 175 9.54 -6.26 14.58
N LYS A 176 9.22 -6.26 15.86
CA LYS A 176 7.90 -5.88 16.39
C LYS A 176 8.01 -4.90 17.54
N ILE A 177 7.00 -4.06 17.71
CA ILE A 177 6.90 -3.08 18.79
C ILE A 177 5.50 -3.16 19.39
N ALA A 178 5.44 -3.29 20.72
CA ALA A 178 4.18 -3.23 21.46
C ALA A 178 3.66 -1.79 21.56
N SER A 179 2.39 -1.61 21.91
CA SER A 179 1.79 -0.28 22.08
C SER A 179 2.45 0.56 23.19
N ASP A 180 3.14 -0.08 24.13
CA ASP A 180 3.93 0.57 25.19
C ASP A 180 5.37 0.94 24.76
N GLY A 181 5.74 0.66 23.51
CA GLY A 181 7.08 0.92 22.96
C GLY A 181 8.07 -0.23 23.16
N THR A 182 7.68 -1.35 23.78
CA THR A 182 8.56 -2.51 23.96
C THR A 182 8.97 -3.09 22.61
N PHE A 183 10.27 -3.03 22.31
CA PHE A 183 10.86 -3.53 21.08
C PHE A 183 11.25 -5.00 21.17
N SER A 184 11.11 -5.73 20.06
CA SER A 184 11.66 -7.07 19.89
C SER A 184 12.16 -7.27 18.47
N SER A 185 13.42 -7.68 18.32
CA SER A 185 13.94 -8.19 17.05
C SER A 185 13.45 -9.62 16.83
N LEU A 186 12.78 -9.86 15.71
CA LEU A 186 12.27 -11.18 15.32
C LEU A 186 13.27 -11.96 14.49
N PHE A 187 14.02 -11.26 13.64
CA PHE A 187 14.99 -11.85 12.74
C PHE A 187 16.03 -10.81 12.31
N SER A 188 17.28 -11.23 12.15
CA SER A 188 18.34 -10.42 11.52
C SER A 188 18.57 -10.96 10.11
N LEU A 189 18.45 -10.11 9.11
CA LEU A 189 18.64 -10.47 7.70
C LEU A 189 20.15 -10.75 7.44
N CYS A 190 20.48 -11.67 6.53
CA CYS A 190 21.85 -12.16 6.29
C CYS A 190 22.08 -12.65 4.84
N VAL A 191 23.31 -12.46 4.32
CA VAL A 191 23.76 -13.00 3.02
C VAL A 191 24.74 -14.20 3.23
N GLN A 192 24.19 -15.43 3.38
CA GLN A 192 24.79 -16.79 3.14
C GLN A 192 25.88 -17.35 4.11
N PRO A 193 26.13 -18.70 4.22
CA PRO A 193 25.70 -19.87 3.41
C PRO A 193 24.59 -20.78 4.00
N ASP A 194 24.19 -20.59 5.26
CA ASP A 194 23.06 -21.28 5.92
C ASP A 194 21.89 -20.31 6.23
N CYS A 195 21.98 -19.09 5.69
CA CYS A 195 20.87 -18.16 5.50
C CYS A 195 20.66 -18.05 3.99
N GLU A 196 19.51 -18.41 3.43
CA GLU A 196 19.24 -18.36 1.99
C GLU A 196 19.14 -16.92 1.43
N GLY A 197 20.25 -16.16 1.47
CA GLY A 197 20.51 -14.94 0.70
C GLY A 197 19.42 -13.90 0.83
N ASP A 198 19.49 -13.02 1.81
CA ASP A 198 18.41 -12.04 2.04
C ASP A 198 19.06 -10.71 2.45
N GLY A 199 19.01 -9.67 1.62
CA GLY A 199 19.64 -8.38 1.94
C GLY A 199 19.02 -7.15 1.29
N GLY A 200 19.12 -6.00 1.95
CA GLY A 200 19.00 -4.66 1.37
C GLY A 200 17.61 -4.20 0.91
N ASN A 201 17.15 -3.09 1.50
CA ASN A 201 15.98 -2.30 1.08
C ASN A 201 14.65 -3.09 1.04
N PRO A 202 14.17 -3.60 2.19
CA PRO A 202 12.87 -4.27 2.27
C PRO A 202 11.73 -3.30 1.91
N GLY A 203 10.72 -3.83 1.22
CA GLY A 203 9.47 -3.12 0.98
C GLY A 203 8.65 -2.95 2.27
N PRO A 204 7.36 -2.58 2.15
CA PRO A 204 6.44 -2.65 3.28
C PRO A 204 5.91 -4.07 3.50
N LEU A 205 6.07 -4.57 4.73
CA LEU A 205 5.46 -5.82 5.16
C LEU A 205 3.95 -5.83 4.89
N ILE A 206 3.41 -7.00 4.55
CA ILE A 206 1.98 -7.28 4.62
C ILE A 206 1.71 -8.44 5.58
N GLN A 207 0.55 -8.40 6.22
CA GLN A 207 0.02 -9.57 6.91
C GLN A 207 -0.79 -10.40 5.91
N GLY A 208 -0.38 -11.64 5.67
CA GLY A 208 -1.13 -12.56 4.82
C GLY A 208 -2.33 -13.19 5.54
N SER A 209 -3.18 -13.86 4.78
CA SER A 209 -4.38 -14.55 5.26
C SER A 209 -4.10 -15.66 6.28
N ASP A 210 -2.89 -16.23 6.26
CA ASP A 210 -2.40 -17.21 7.24
C ASP A 210 -1.85 -16.57 8.54
N GLY A 211 -1.89 -15.25 8.64
CA GLY A 211 -1.43 -14.46 9.78
C GLY A 211 0.10 -14.35 9.91
N ALA A 212 0.86 -14.84 8.92
CA ALA A 212 2.28 -14.56 8.80
C ALA A 212 2.52 -13.21 8.09
N LEU A 213 3.76 -12.74 8.14
CA LEU A 213 4.20 -11.52 7.52
C LEU A 213 5.01 -11.82 6.26
N TYR A 214 4.85 -11.00 5.24
CA TYR A 214 5.44 -11.20 3.92
C TYR A 214 6.02 -9.92 3.37
N ASP A 215 7.11 -10.03 2.63
CA ASP A 215 7.75 -8.89 1.97
C ASP A 215 8.67 -9.35 0.84
N THR A 216 9.29 -8.37 0.19
CA THR A 216 10.40 -8.55 -0.73
C THR A 216 11.67 -7.89 -0.22
N LEU A 217 12.81 -8.41 -0.65
CA LEU A 217 14.15 -7.89 -0.42
C LEU A 217 14.71 -7.48 -1.78
N GLY A 218 15.09 -6.21 -1.91
CA GLY A 218 15.65 -5.68 -3.15
C GLY A 218 16.96 -6.36 -3.54
N GLU A 219 17.75 -6.77 -2.56
CA GLU A 219 19.05 -7.42 -2.77
C GLU A 219 19.10 -8.80 -2.07
N GLY A 220 20.24 -9.48 -2.17
CA GLY A 220 20.31 -10.89 -1.78
C GLY A 220 19.61 -11.80 -2.78
N GLY A 221 18.93 -12.82 -2.33
CA GLY A 221 18.58 -14.05 -3.05
C GLY A 221 19.80 -14.95 -3.32
N LEU A 222 19.54 -16.17 -3.84
CA LEU A 222 20.55 -17.14 -4.29
C LEU A 222 21.58 -16.56 -5.29
N HIS A 223 21.29 -15.40 -5.90
CA HIS A 223 22.10 -14.78 -6.95
C HIS A 223 22.21 -13.24 -6.89
N GLY A 224 21.92 -12.60 -5.76
CA GLY A 224 22.02 -11.14 -5.63
C GLY A 224 20.91 -10.36 -6.36
N ALA A 225 19.83 -11.03 -6.79
CA ALA A 225 18.73 -10.43 -7.53
C ALA A 225 17.49 -10.08 -6.67
N GLY A 226 17.53 -10.39 -5.38
CA GLY A 226 16.43 -10.19 -4.44
C GLY A 226 15.68 -11.48 -4.12
N ALA A 227 14.79 -11.40 -3.13
CA ALA A 227 13.95 -12.50 -2.67
C ALA A 227 12.56 -12.02 -2.27
N ALA A 228 11.58 -12.92 -2.26
CA ALA A 228 10.33 -12.76 -1.53
C ALA A 228 10.34 -13.71 -0.34
N PHE A 229 9.90 -13.25 0.82
CA PHE A 229 9.97 -14.03 2.04
C PHE A 229 8.67 -14.05 2.83
N ARG A 230 8.61 -15.01 3.74
CA ARG A 230 7.58 -15.19 4.74
C ARG A 230 8.24 -15.33 6.10
N ILE A 231 7.73 -14.60 7.09
CA ILE A 231 8.14 -14.72 8.48
C ILE A 231 6.92 -14.84 9.39
N THR A 232 6.91 -15.85 10.25
CA THR A 232 5.88 -15.96 11.28
C THR A 232 6.09 -14.89 12.36
N ARG A 233 5.03 -14.53 13.10
CA ARG A 233 5.11 -13.55 14.20
C ARG A 233 5.98 -13.99 15.39
N SER A 234 6.41 -15.26 15.42
CA SER A 234 7.40 -15.78 16.36
C SER A 234 8.84 -15.75 15.83
N GLY A 235 9.07 -15.26 14.61
CA GLY A 235 10.40 -15.10 14.02
C GLY A 235 10.86 -16.25 13.11
N LYS A 236 10.03 -17.29 12.88
CA LYS A 236 10.38 -18.34 11.91
C LYS A 236 10.32 -17.80 10.48
N TYR A 237 11.50 -17.64 9.88
CA TYR A 237 11.73 -17.14 8.53
C TYR A 237 11.71 -18.28 7.49
N SER A 238 11.28 -17.97 6.26
CA SER A 238 11.35 -18.85 5.09
C SER A 238 11.33 -18.04 3.80
N THR A 239 12.18 -18.40 2.86
CA THR A 239 12.19 -17.83 1.50
C THR A 239 11.03 -18.40 0.69
N LEU A 240 10.17 -17.54 0.17
CA LEU A 240 9.10 -17.93 -0.75
C LEU A 240 9.63 -18.10 -2.17
N PHE A 241 10.53 -17.20 -2.56
CA PHE A 241 11.07 -17.18 -3.91
C PHE A 241 12.40 -16.42 -3.96
N SER A 242 13.42 -17.04 -4.53
CA SER A 242 14.67 -16.36 -4.87
C SER A 242 14.64 -15.90 -6.32
N PHE A 243 14.84 -14.60 -6.55
CA PHE A 243 14.88 -14.05 -7.89
C PHE A 243 16.21 -14.38 -8.58
N ILE A 244 16.16 -14.39 -9.91
CA ILE A 244 17.31 -14.45 -10.82
C ILE A 244 17.04 -13.47 -11.95
N THR A 245 18.07 -12.94 -12.61
CA THR A 245 17.92 -11.92 -13.66
C THR A 245 16.84 -12.24 -14.71
N SER A 246 16.69 -13.51 -15.11
CA SER A 246 15.67 -13.94 -16.08
C SER A 246 14.23 -13.94 -15.56
N LYS A 247 14.04 -13.85 -14.24
CA LYS A 247 12.76 -13.78 -13.53
C LYS A 247 12.52 -12.43 -12.85
N GLY A 248 13.32 -11.42 -13.17
CA GLY A 248 13.27 -10.10 -12.55
C GLY A 248 14.38 -9.92 -11.50
N LYS A 249 14.72 -8.66 -11.20
CA LYS A 249 15.75 -8.27 -10.25
C LYS A 249 15.30 -7.02 -9.49
N GLN A 250 15.69 -6.93 -8.22
CA GLN A 250 15.30 -5.84 -7.30
C GLN A 250 13.78 -5.72 -7.16
N PRO A 251 13.14 -6.71 -6.49
CA PRO A 251 11.76 -6.58 -6.07
C PRO A 251 11.70 -5.58 -4.91
N GLY A 252 11.59 -4.29 -5.22
CA GLY A 252 11.61 -3.21 -4.24
C GLY A 252 10.24 -2.83 -3.68
N GLY A 253 9.16 -3.41 -4.22
CA GLY A 253 7.81 -2.91 -4.00
C GLY A 253 7.02 -3.52 -2.84
N GLY A 254 7.51 -4.57 -2.19
CA GLY A 254 6.66 -5.39 -1.33
C GLY A 254 5.61 -6.17 -2.12
N LEU A 255 4.66 -6.79 -1.41
CA LEU A 255 3.69 -7.72 -1.99
C LEU A 255 2.24 -7.30 -1.73
N VAL A 256 1.33 -7.76 -2.59
CA VAL A 256 -0.11 -7.74 -2.37
C VAL A 256 -0.65 -9.16 -2.43
N GLU A 257 -1.43 -9.59 -1.43
CA GLU A 257 -2.13 -10.87 -1.48
C GLU A 257 -3.48 -10.72 -2.20
N SER A 258 -3.76 -11.62 -3.15
CA SER A 258 -5.04 -11.72 -3.83
C SER A 258 -5.30 -13.15 -4.30
N GLY A 259 -6.46 -13.71 -3.97
CA GLY A 259 -6.84 -15.06 -4.44
C GLY A 259 -5.85 -16.16 -4.04
N GLY A 260 -5.19 -16.02 -2.89
CA GLY A 260 -4.18 -16.96 -2.40
C GLY A 260 -2.83 -16.90 -3.13
N SER A 261 -2.59 -15.87 -3.95
CA SER A 261 -1.31 -15.58 -4.58
C SER A 261 -0.78 -14.23 -4.15
N PHE A 262 0.53 -14.07 -4.13
CA PHE A 262 1.19 -12.78 -3.92
C PHE A 262 1.55 -12.15 -5.26
N TYR A 263 1.31 -10.85 -5.40
CA TYR A 263 1.62 -10.06 -6.57
C TYR A 263 2.63 -8.98 -6.20
N GLY A 264 3.55 -8.70 -7.11
CA GLY A 264 4.57 -7.69 -6.91
C GLY A 264 5.25 -7.32 -8.22
N ASN A 265 6.24 -6.46 -8.12
CA ASN A 265 7.01 -6.00 -9.27
C ASN A 265 8.52 -6.08 -8.99
N THR A 266 9.29 -5.92 -10.06
CA THR A 266 10.76 -5.87 -10.05
C THR A 266 11.20 -4.71 -10.90
N CYS A 267 12.15 -3.92 -10.41
CA CYS A 267 12.67 -2.75 -11.11
C CYS A 267 13.39 -3.13 -12.41
N TYR A 268 14.13 -4.26 -12.39
CA TYR A 268 14.93 -4.71 -13.52
C TYR A 268 14.53 -6.12 -13.96
N GLY A 269 15.00 -6.49 -15.15
CA GLY A 269 14.74 -7.80 -15.76
C GLY A 269 13.53 -7.79 -16.70
N GLY A 270 13.04 -8.98 -17.07
CA GLY A 270 12.08 -9.12 -18.17
C GLY A 270 12.73 -9.03 -19.55
N GLN A 271 11.92 -9.03 -20.60
CA GLN A 271 12.40 -9.05 -21.99
C GLN A 271 13.30 -7.86 -22.35
N TYR A 272 12.99 -6.68 -21.81
CA TYR A 272 13.67 -5.42 -22.14
C TYR A 272 14.51 -4.88 -20.99
N THR A 273 14.64 -5.60 -19.88
CA THR A 273 15.27 -5.15 -18.63
C THR A 273 14.57 -3.97 -17.91
N HIS A 274 13.39 -3.55 -18.39
CA HIS A 274 12.60 -2.42 -17.84
C HIS A 274 11.72 -2.78 -16.64
N GLY A 275 11.89 -4.00 -16.12
CA GLY A 275 11.14 -4.50 -14.98
C GLY A 275 10.01 -5.44 -15.37
N THR A 276 9.41 -6.06 -14.37
CA THR A 276 8.31 -7.02 -14.57
C THR A 276 7.26 -6.90 -13.47
N VAL A 277 6.03 -7.26 -13.80
CA VAL A 277 4.99 -7.63 -12.83
C VAL A 277 4.96 -9.16 -12.73
N PHE A 278 4.87 -9.69 -11.51
CA PHE A 278 4.86 -11.12 -11.26
C PHE A 278 3.74 -11.53 -10.29
N SER A 279 3.46 -12.83 -10.27
CA SER A 279 2.72 -13.49 -9.20
C SER A 279 3.45 -14.72 -8.67
N ILE A 280 3.25 -14.98 -7.37
CA ILE A 280 3.74 -16.14 -6.64
C ILE A 280 2.52 -16.83 -6.03
N ALA A 281 2.08 -17.90 -6.68
CA ALA A 281 1.12 -18.85 -6.15
C ALA A 281 1.86 -19.97 -5.39
N PRO A 282 1.16 -20.80 -4.60
CA PRO A 282 1.78 -21.97 -3.98
C PRO A 282 2.55 -22.82 -5.01
N ASN A 283 3.86 -22.91 -4.85
CA ASN A 283 4.79 -23.63 -5.72
C ASN A 283 4.86 -23.16 -7.19
N LYS A 284 4.39 -21.95 -7.51
CA LYS A 284 4.41 -21.44 -8.89
C LYS A 284 4.71 -19.94 -8.96
N PHE A 285 5.80 -19.62 -9.63
CA PHE A 285 6.11 -18.26 -10.06
C PHE A 285 5.62 -18.03 -11.49
N SER A 286 5.00 -16.88 -11.72
CA SER A 286 4.52 -16.43 -13.02
C SER A 286 4.97 -14.99 -13.26
N ARG A 287 5.67 -14.75 -14.37
CA ARG A 287 5.84 -13.39 -14.89
C ARG A 287 4.57 -13.02 -15.64
N LEU A 288 3.84 -12.02 -15.14
CA LEU A 288 2.60 -11.55 -15.74
C LEU A 288 2.87 -10.60 -16.89
N HIS A 289 3.86 -9.72 -16.73
CA HIS A 289 4.20 -8.72 -17.75
C HIS A 289 5.68 -8.38 -17.78
N SER A 290 6.18 -7.93 -18.93
CA SER A 290 7.51 -7.31 -19.09
C SER A 290 7.31 -5.93 -19.68
N PHE A 291 7.78 -4.89 -18.99
CA PHE A 291 7.56 -3.51 -19.42
C PHE A 291 8.24 -3.22 -20.76
N ILE A 292 7.52 -2.53 -21.63
CA ILE A 292 7.95 -2.14 -22.98
C ILE A 292 8.52 -0.71 -22.95
N PRO A 293 9.76 -0.51 -23.45
CA PRO A 293 10.42 0.80 -23.48
C PRO A 293 9.63 1.86 -24.25
N ASN A 294 9.70 3.12 -23.81
CA ASN A 294 9.03 4.31 -24.36
C ASN A 294 7.49 4.32 -24.30
N THR A 295 6.84 3.21 -23.94
CA THR A 295 5.36 3.11 -23.95
C THR A 295 4.76 2.78 -22.58
N GLU A 296 5.45 1.97 -21.78
CA GLU A 296 4.94 1.50 -20.48
C GLU A 296 5.81 1.98 -19.32
N GLY A 297 7.03 2.45 -19.61
CA GLY A 297 7.96 2.99 -18.64
C GLY A 297 8.98 1.98 -18.13
N PHE A 298 9.81 2.45 -17.20
CA PHE A 298 10.96 1.76 -16.66
C PHE A 298 10.91 1.72 -15.14
N CYS A 299 11.30 0.57 -14.59
CA CYS A 299 11.41 0.35 -13.15
C CYS A 299 10.08 0.63 -12.43
N PRO A 300 9.12 -0.32 -12.49
CA PRO A 300 7.91 -0.23 -11.69
C PRO A 300 8.25 -0.05 -10.21
N ALA A 301 7.63 0.94 -9.57
CA ALA A 301 7.94 1.39 -8.23
C ALA A 301 7.01 0.76 -7.18
N GLU A 302 7.50 0.68 -5.93
CA GLU A 302 6.75 0.41 -4.69
C GLU A 302 5.65 -0.67 -4.82
N LYS A 303 4.71 -0.68 -3.87
CA LYS A 303 3.65 -1.68 -3.80
C LYS A 303 2.56 -1.42 -4.83
N LEU A 304 2.14 -2.48 -5.52
CA LEU A 304 0.93 -2.43 -6.36
C LEU A 304 -0.31 -2.12 -5.50
N LEU A 305 -1.22 -1.32 -6.02
CA LEU A 305 -2.55 -1.13 -5.45
C LEU A 305 -3.49 -2.17 -6.06
N LYS A 306 -4.12 -3.00 -5.24
CA LYS A 306 -5.30 -3.76 -5.67
C LYS A 306 -6.54 -2.88 -5.46
N ALA A 307 -7.13 -2.40 -6.54
CA ALA A 307 -8.31 -1.53 -6.47
C ALA A 307 -9.61 -2.35 -6.36
N SER A 308 -10.72 -1.63 -6.11
CA SER A 308 -12.06 -2.21 -5.90
C SER A 308 -12.66 -2.92 -7.12
N ASP A 309 -12.10 -2.71 -8.31
CA ASP A 309 -12.47 -3.42 -9.54
C ASP A 309 -11.79 -4.80 -9.68
N GLY A 310 -10.86 -5.12 -8.77
CA GLY A 310 -10.10 -6.36 -8.77
C GLY A 310 -8.82 -6.34 -9.61
N ASN A 311 -8.52 -5.22 -10.28
CA ASN A 311 -7.27 -5.03 -11.01
C ASN A 311 -6.17 -4.47 -10.11
N PHE A 312 -4.93 -4.56 -10.58
CA PHE A 312 -3.77 -3.95 -9.95
C PHE A 312 -3.39 -2.67 -10.67
N TYR A 313 -2.98 -1.68 -9.90
CA TYR A 313 -2.49 -0.39 -10.38
C TYR A 313 -1.10 -0.15 -9.82
N GLY A 314 -0.26 0.50 -10.59
CA GLY A 314 1.08 0.85 -10.15
C GLY A 314 1.67 1.96 -10.99
N THR A 315 2.92 2.30 -10.69
CA THR A 315 3.65 3.36 -11.35
C THR A 315 5.01 2.87 -11.82
N THR A 316 5.59 3.55 -12.81
CA THR A 316 7.00 3.39 -13.19
C THR A 316 7.76 4.69 -12.94
N MET A 317 9.02 4.60 -12.49
CA MET A 317 9.77 5.79 -12.08
C MET A 317 10.29 6.63 -13.23
N GLU A 318 10.53 6.02 -14.38
CA GLU A 318 11.15 6.69 -15.54
C GLU A 318 10.53 6.16 -16.84
N ASP A 319 10.96 6.74 -17.97
CA ASP A 319 10.57 6.35 -19.33
C ASP A 319 9.04 6.49 -19.56
N GLY A 320 8.54 5.95 -20.68
CA GLY A 320 7.13 6.03 -21.07
C GLY A 320 6.82 7.24 -21.95
N PRO A 321 5.53 7.47 -22.28
CA PRO A 321 5.15 8.44 -23.31
C PRO A 321 5.61 9.90 -23.05
N GLY A 322 5.69 10.31 -21.77
CA GLY A 322 6.23 11.62 -21.37
C GLY A 322 7.68 11.54 -20.85
N GLY A 323 8.27 10.35 -20.81
CA GLY A 323 9.66 10.10 -20.39
C GLY A 323 9.93 10.20 -18.88
N ALA A 324 8.94 10.58 -18.07
CA ALA A 324 9.12 10.86 -16.64
C ALA A 324 8.42 9.85 -15.71
N GLY A 325 8.05 8.67 -16.25
CA GLY A 325 7.31 7.63 -15.55
C GLY A 325 5.87 7.49 -16.04
N THR A 326 5.18 6.44 -15.59
CA THR A 326 3.79 6.15 -15.97
C THR A 326 2.92 5.79 -14.77
N ILE A 327 1.60 5.87 -14.96
CA ILE A 327 0.62 5.11 -14.19
C ILE A 327 0.10 4.00 -15.10
N PHE A 328 0.06 2.76 -14.60
CA PHE A 328 -0.49 1.63 -15.33
C PHE A 328 -1.56 0.89 -14.52
N GLN A 329 -2.44 0.22 -15.25
CA GLN A 329 -3.33 -0.81 -14.72
C GLN A 329 -2.92 -2.15 -15.33
N ILE A 330 -2.98 -3.21 -14.55
CA ILE A 330 -2.77 -4.58 -15.00
C ILE A 330 -3.82 -5.50 -14.40
N THR A 331 -4.44 -6.32 -15.25
CA THR A 331 -5.38 -7.36 -14.83
C THR A 331 -4.65 -8.52 -14.15
N PRO A 332 -5.32 -9.34 -13.31
CA PRO A 332 -4.68 -10.49 -12.66
C PRO A 332 -4.09 -11.55 -13.61
N ASP A 333 -4.52 -11.58 -14.87
CA ASP A 333 -3.99 -12.45 -15.94
C ASP A 333 -2.86 -11.80 -16.76
N GLY A 334 -2.50 -10.55 -16.48
CA GLY A 334 -1.30 -9.90 -17.01
C GLY A 334 -1.53 -8.92 -18.17
N THR A 335 -2.77 -8.56 -18.49
CA THR A 335 -3.04 -7.53 -19.51
C THR A 335 -2.79 -6.15 -18.92
N LEU A 336 -1.73 -5.47 -19.39
CA LEU A 336 -1.35 -4.13 -18.95
C LEU A 336 -1.86 -3.05 -19.91
N ILE A 337 -2.31 -1.93 -19.33
CA ILE A 337 -2.57 -0.69 -20.04
C ILE A 337 -1.87 0.47 -19.34
N THR A 338 -1.22 1.34 -20.11
CA THR A 338 -0.71 2.63 -19.63
C THR A 338 -1.87 3.61 -19.54
N LEU A 339 -2.13 4.14 -18.35
CA LEU A 339 -3.22 5.08 -18.07
C LEU A 339 -2.78 6.53 -18.17
N HIS A 340 -1.53 6.79 -17.79
CA HIS A 340 -0.94 8.13 -17.81
C HIS A 340 0.57 8.05 -18.03
N GLY A 341 1.13 9.02 -18.75
CA GLY A 341 2.57 9.20 -18.90
C GLY A 341 2.95 10.58 -18.39
N PHE A 342 3.75 10.63 -17.33
CA PHE A 342 4.24 11.88 -16.74
C PHE A 342 5.25 12.55 -17.66
N ASP A 343 5.20 13.88 -17.74
CA ASP A 343 6.03 14.69 -18.64
C ASP A 343 6.97 15.68 -17.94
N GLY A 344 6.98 15.65 -16.59
CA GLY A 344 7.73 16.57 -15.75
C GLY A 344 6.95 17.84 -15.37
N TYR A 345 5.96 18.27 -16.15
CA TYR A 345 5.08 19.39 -15.80
C TYR A 345 3.97 18.98 -14.84
N ASP A 346 3.42 17.78 -15.02
CA ASP A 346 2.42 17.19 -14.13
C ASP A 346 3.01 16.32 -13.01
N GLY A 347 4.33 16.12 -13.05
CA GLY A 347 5.13 15.40 -12.07
C GLY A 347 6.19 14.53 -12.74
N SER A 348 7.10 13.94 -11.97
CA SER A 348 8.06 12.95 -12.45
C SER A 348 8.53 12.01 -11.33
N SER A 349 8.92 10.80 -11.72
CA SER A 349 9.30 9.71 -10.80
C SER A 349 8.24 9.48 -9.71
N PRO A 350 7.07 8.94 -10.09
CA PRO A 350 6.05 8.47 -9.14
C PRO A 350 6.56 7.26 -8.34
N ILE A 351 7.27 7.53 -7.23
CA ILE A 351 7.84 6.49 -6.37
C ILE A 351 6.77 5.92 -5.45
N GLY A 352 6.02 6.75 -4.72
CA GLY A 352 5.09 6.30 -3.67
C GLY A 352 3.96 5.41 -4.19
N PRO A 353 3.47 4.44 -3.38
CA PRO A 353 2.40 3.54 -3.80
C PRO A 353 1.08 4.30 -3.98
N LEU A 354 0.30 3.89 -4.97
CA LEU A 354 -1.04 4.42 -5.20
C LEU A 354 -1.99 4.02 -4.06
N PHE A 355 -2.95 4.89 -3.76
CA PHE A 355 -3.95 4.68 -2.72
C PHE A 355 -5.36 4.94 -3.28
N GLN A 356 -6.25 3.96 -3.18
CA GLN A 356 -7.67 4.19 -3.49
C GLN A 356 -8.41 4.66 -2.24
N ALA A 357 -8.89 5.90 -2.24
CA ALA A 357 -9.70 6.42 -1.14
C ALA A 357 -11.14 5.89 -1.21
N THR A 358 -11.88 5.95 -0.10
CA THR A 358 -13.23 5.39 -0.01
C THR A 358 -14.25 6.05 -0.96
N ASN A 359 -13.94 7.22 -1.53
CA ASN A 359 -14.71 7.84 -2.60
C ASN A 359 -14.61 7.12 -3.96
N GLY A 360 -13.71 6.13 -4.08
CA GLY A 360 -13.49 5.36 -5.30
C GLY A 360 -12.31 5.84 -6.14
N ILE A 361 -11.80 7.05 -5.90
CA ILE A 361 -10.72 7.67 -6.67
C ILE A 361 -9.36 7.18 -6.20
N ILE A 362 -8.43 7.01 -7.15
CA ILE A 362 -7.03 6.65 -6.88
C ILE A 362 -6.20 7.92 -6.73
N TYR A 363 -5.34 7.96 -5.71
CA TYR A 363 -4.46 9.07 -5.40
C TYR A 363 -3.01 8.59 -5.37
N GLY A 364 -2.08 9.48 -5.66
CA GLY A 364 -0.66 9.21 -5.59
C GLY A 364 0.17 10.47 -5.62
N THR A 365 1.48 10.30 -5.54
CA THR A 365 2.44 11.41 -5.55
C THR A 365 3.57 11.17 -6.53
N THR A 366 4.15 12.25 -7.02
CA THR A 366 5.41 12.23 -7.77
C THR A 366 6.53 12.83 -6.92
N ALA A 367 7.72 12.25 -6.96
CA ALA A 367 8.84 12.71 -6.15
C ALA A 367 9.39 14.05 -6.65
N TYR A 368 9.39 14.26 -7.97
CA TYR A 368 9.96 15.42 -8.62
C TYR A 368 8.99 16.00 -9.66
N GLY A 369 9.42 17.04 -10.37
CA GLY A 369 8.59 17.70 -11.38
C GLY A 369 7.48 18.53 -10.75
N GLY A 370 6.46 18.84 -11.55
CA GLY A 370 5.44 19.82 -11.16
C GLY A 370 5.93 21.26 -11.34
N GLY A 371 5.03 22.22 -11.10
CA GLY A 371 5.29 23.66 -11.25
C GLY A 371 6.48 24.18 -10.44
N ASN A 372 6.88 23.48 -9.37
CA ASN A 372 8.01 23.84 -8.52
C ASN A 372 9.18 22.83 -8.58
N SER A 373 9.09 21.76 -9.38
CA SER A 373 10.08 20.67 -9.46
C SER A 373 10.26 19.81 -8.19
N TRP A 374 9.44 20.00 -7.16
CA TRP A 374 9.54 19.31 -5.85
C TRP A 374 8.53 18.17 -5.64
N GLY A 375 7.80 17.81 -6.69
CA GLY A 375 6.80 16.75 -6.67
C GLY A 375 5.36 17.26 -6.69
N THR A 376 4.43 16.37 -6.99
CA THR A 376 2.99 16.64 -7.08
C THR A 376 2.16 15.65 -6.28
N LEU A 377 0.98 16.07 -5.83
CA LEU A 377 -0.13 15.20 -5.46
C LEU A 377 -1.09 15.14 -6.65
N PHE A 378 -1.55 13.95 -7.02
CA PHE A 378 -2.50 13.77 -8.11
C PHE A 378 -3.65 12.84 -7.74
N SER A 379 -4.73 12.92 -8.52
CA SER A 379 -5.81 11.96 -8.54
C SER A 379 -5.99 11.35 -9.93
N LEU A 380 -6.50 10.12 -9.94
CA LEU A 380 -6.89 9.36 -11.11
C LEU A 380 -8.30 8.79 -10.87
N ASP A 381 -9.29 9.39 -11.51
CA ASP A 381 -10.67 8.92 -11.48
C ASP A 381 -10.90 7.90 -12.60
N MET A 382 -11.15 6.66 -12.20
CA MET A 382 -11.47 5.53 -13.10
C MET A 382 -12.98 5.27 -13.18
N GLY A 383 -13.81 6.07 -12.50
CA GLY A 383 -15.24 5.85 -12.36
C GLY A 383 -15.61 4.70 -11.41
N LEU A 384 -14.69 4.34 -10.50
CA LEU A 384 -14.92 3.26 -9.53
C LEU A 384 -15.88 3.74 -8.43
N PRO A 385 -16.81 2.89 -7.97
CA PRO A 385 -17.80 3.31 -7.00
C PRO A 385 -17.21 3.52 -5.61
N PRO A 386 -17.82 4.40 -4.81
CA PRO A 386 -17.66 4.44 -3.35
C PRO A 386 -17.68 3.07 -2.67
N PHE A 387 -16.83 2.90 -1.66
CA PHE A 387 -16.75 1.68 -0.86
C PHE A 387 -16.46 2.00 0.61
N VAL A 388 -16.48 0.99 1.48
CA VAL A 388 -15.96 1.13 2.86
C VAL A 388 -14.62 0.44 3.01
N ALA A 389 -13.71 1.03 3.77
CA ALA A 389 -12.41 0.45 4.08
C ALA A 389 -12.31 0.12 5.56
N PHE A 390 -11.36 -0.74 5.93
CA PHE A 390 -11.08 -1.04 7.32
C PHE A 390 -9.81 -0.32 7.77
N VAL A 391 -9.78 0.13 9.03
CA VAL A 391 -8.51 0.52 9.67
C VAL A 391 -7.63 -0.72 9.87
N ARG A 392 -8.25 -1.86 10.21
CA ARG A 392 -7.64 -3.18 10.21
C ARG A 392 -8.63 -4.19 9.65
N ASP A 393 -8.22 -4.96 8.65
CA ASP A 393 -9.07 -5.88 7.88
C ASP A 393 -9.33 -7.23 8.56
N SER A 394 -9.04 -7.33 9.86
CA SER A 394 -9.12 -8.59 10.61
C SER A 394 -9.37 -8.38 12.10
N GLY A 395 -10.04 -9.35 12.73
CA GLY A 395 -10.35 -9.30 14.15
C GLY A 395 -11.09 -10.53 14.66
N ARG A 396 -11.00 -10.76 15.97
CA ARG A 396 -11.72 -11.83 16.68
C ARG A 396 -13.18 -11.43 16.89
N VAL A 397 -14.05 -12.42 17.06
CA VAL A 397 -15.44 -12.19 17.50
C VAL A 397 -15.45 -11.36 18.79
N GLY A 398 -16.27 -10.31 18.83
CA GLY A 398 -16.35 -9.37 19.94
C GLY A 398 -15.31 -8.23 19.92
N ALA A 399 -14.32 -8.27 19.03
CA ALA A 399 -13.39 -7.16 18.87
C ALA A 399 -14.07 -5.98 18.15
N ALA A 400 -13.74 -4.75 18.55
CA ALA A 400 -14.15 -3.55 17.84
C ALA A 400 -13.18 -3.25 16.69
N GLY A 401 -13.72 -2.88 15.53
CA GLY A 401 -13.00 -2.45 14.34
C GLY A 401 -13.48 -1.09 13.86
N GLY A 402 -12.58 -0.36 13.20
CA GLY A 402 -12.88 0.90 12.53
C GLY A 402 -13.22 0.70 11.06
N ILE A 403 -14.31 1.31 10.61
CA ILE A 403 -14.74 1.33 9.21
C ILE A 403 -14.66 2.77 8.70
N LEU A 404 -13.90 2.99 7.64
CA LEU A 404 -13.76 4.27 6.93
C LEU A 404 -14.75 4.31 5.75
N GLY A 405 -15.23 5.50 5.41
CA GLY A 405 -16.13 5.73 4.28
C GLY A 405 -16.61 7.17 4.21
N GLN A 406 -17.82 7.36 3.70
CA GLN A 406 -18.48 8.67 3.60
C GLN A 406 -20.00 8.51 3.65
N GLY A 407 -20.72 9.56 4.06
CA GLY A 407 -22.18 9.55 4.14
C GLY A 407 -22.73 8.66 5.25
N PHE A 408 -21.98 8.41 6.32
CA PHE A 408 -22.40 7.53 7.40
C PHE A 408 -23.43 8.14 8.35
N ARG A 409 -23.68 9.45 8.30
CA ARG A 409 -24.76 10.05 9.10
C ARG A 409 -26.10 9.46 8.68
N GLY A 410 -26.79 8.84 9.62
CA GLY A 410 -28.06 8.16 9.36
C GLY A 410 -27.93 6.72 8.88
N THR A 411 -26.74 6.10 8.95
CA THR A 411 -26.55 4.67 8.71
C THR A 411 -27.51 3.84 9.57
N THR A 412 -28.22 2.91 8.94
CA THR A 412 -29.25 2.08 9.58
C THR A 412 -28.79 0.65 9.85
N SER A 413 -27.78 0.16 9.13
CA SER A 413 -27.22 -1.17 9.37
C SER A 413 -25.75 -1.30 8.97
N VAL A 414 -25.04 -2.16 9.70
CA VAL A 414 -23.71 -2.69 9.35
C VAL A 414 -23.81 -4.21 9.46
N SER A 415 -23.33 -4.94 8.45
CA SER A 415 -23.30 -6.40 8.48
C SER A 415 -21.96 -6.94 8.02
N LEU A 416 -21.49 -8.01 8.67
CA LEU A 416 -20.31 -8.78 8.27
C LEU A 416 -20.76 -10.10 7.66
N ASN A 417 -20.54 -10.25 6.35
CA ASN A 417 -20.97 -11.41 5.59
C ASN A 417 -22.46 -11.79 5.85
N GLY A 418 -23.32 -10.77 5.86
CA GLY A 418 -24.76 -10.91 6.16
C GLY A 418 -25.13 -11.03 7.63
N THR A 419 -24.16 -11.17 8.54
CA THR A 419 -24.41 -11.21 9.99
C THR A 419 -24.44 -9.78 10.55
N PRO A 420 -25.55 -9.31 11.14
CA PRO A 420 -25.64 -7.94 11.68
C PRO A 420 -24.61 -7.67 12.76
N ALA A 421 -23.90 -6.55 12.66
CA ALA A 421 -22.92 -6.08 13.63
C ALA A 421 -23.52 -5.00 14.55
N ILE A 422 -23.09 -4.96 15.81
CA ILE A 422 -23.32 -3.80 16.67
C ILE A 422 -22.37 -2.69 16.22
N PHE A 423 -22.90 -1.49 16.00
CA PHE A 423 -22.10 -0.37 15.50
C PHE A 423 -22.49 0.96 16.14
N THR A 424 -21.59 1.94 15.98
CA THR A 424 -21.79 3.34 16.35
C THR A 424 -21.23 4.20 15.24
N VAL A 425 -22.06 5.11 14.71
CA VAL A 425 -21.61 6.16 13.79
C VAL A 425 -20.88 7.22 14.60
N VAL A 426 -19.58 7.38 14.36
CA VAL A 426 -18.73 8.35 15.08
C VAL A 426 -18.70 9.69 14.34
N SER A 427 -18.55 9.63 13.02
CA SER A 427 -18.58 10.80 12.14
C SER A 427 -19.27 10.42 10.82
N ASP A 428 -19.32 11.35 9.86
CA ASP A 428 -19.83 11.02 8.52
C ASP A 428 -18.88 10.10 7.73
N THR A 429 -17.64 9.95 8.19
CA THR A 429 -16.55 9.22 7.51
C THR A 429 -16.00 8.06 8.32
N TYR A 430 -16.47 7.86 9.56
CA TYR A 430 -16.01 6.80 10.45
C TYR A 430 -17.12 6.14 11.27
N ILE A 431 -17.13 4.81 11.25
CA ILE A 431 -17.97 3.94 12.08
C ILE A 431 -17.08 3.05 12.95
N ARG A 432 -17.49 2.82 14.20
CA ARG A 432 -16.99 1.71 15.01
C ARG A 432 -17.99 0.56 14.97
N ALA A 433 -17.54 -0.64 14.66
CA ALA A 433 -18.38 -1.83 14.62
C ALA A 433 -17.71 -2.99 15.37
N THR A 434 -18.51 -3.86 15.98
CA THR A 434 -18.04 -5.06 16.67
C THR A 434 -18.19 -6.28 15.77
N VAL A 435 -17.16 -7.13 15.68
CA VAL A 435 -17.24 -8.41 14.96
C VAL A 435 -18.34 -9.26 15.62
N PRO A 436 -19.46 -9.57 14.93
CA PRO A 436 -20.60 -10.20 15.56
C PRO A 436 -20.37 -11.68 15.89
N ALA A 437 -21.09 -12.18 16.89
CA ALA A 437 -21.09 -13.60 17.22
C ALA A 437 -21.63 -14.43 16.05
N GLY A 438 -20.94 -15.53 15.72
CA GLY A 438 -21.31 -16.40 14.60
C GLY A 438 -20.94 -15.86 13.21
N ALA A 439 -20.26 -14.71 13.13
CA ALA A 439 -19.80 -14.17 11.86
C ALA A 439 -18.71 -15.04 11.22
N SER A 440 -18.76 -15.14 9.89
CA SER A 440 -17.68 -15.70 9.08
C SER A 440 -16.97 -14.58 8.32
N SER A 441 -15.73 -14.85 7.89
CA SER A 441 -14.98 -13.94 7.03
C SER A 441 -15.75 -13.63 5.75
N GLY A 442 -15.70 -12.38 5.29
CA GLY A 442 -16.42 -11.94 4.11
C GLY A 442 -16.54 -10.42 4.04
N TYR A 443 -17.30 -9.93 3.07
CA TYR A 443 -17.48 -8.51 2.86
C TYR A 443 -18.32 -7.86 3.96
N VAL A 444 -17.98 -6.62 4.30
CA VAL A 444 -18.81 -5.78 5.17
C VAL A 444 -19.70 -4.90 4.30
N THR A 445 -20.97 -4.80 4.66
CA THR A 445 -21.92 -3.87 4.04
C THR A 445 -22.40 -2.84 5.05
N VAL A 446 -22.56 -1.60 4.60
CA VAL A 446 -23.05 -0.47 5.38
C VAL A 446 -24.21 0.17 4.64
N THR A 447 -25.40 0.17 5.23
CA THR A 447 -26.59 0.82 4.66
C THR A 447 -26.66 2.28 5.13
N THR A 448 -26.28 3.19 4.23
CA THR A 448 -26.35 4.65 4.41
C THR A 448 -27.67 5.20 3.83
N PRO A 449 -28.04 6.46 4.10
CA PRO A 449 -29.19 7.09 3.45
C PRO A 449 -29.08 7.16 1.92
N SER A 450 -27.86 7.21 1.37
CA SER A 450 -27.60 7.26 -0.07
C SER A 450 -27.52 5.89 -0.76
N GLY A 451 -27.50 4.79 0.00
CA GLY A 451 -27.39 3.43 -0.54
C GLY A 451 -26.52 2.51 0.30
N VAL A 452 -26.22 1.33 -0.24
CA VAL A 452 -25.37 0.33 0.41
C VAL A 452 -23.94 0.45 -0.10
N LEU A 453 -23.01 0.66 0.81
CA LEU A 453 -21.58 0.59 0.54
C LEU A 453 -21.07 -0.80 0.93
N THR A 454 -20.16 -1.37 0.13
CA THR A 454 -19.53 -2.68 0.38
C THR A 454 -18.03 -2.50 0.57
N SER A 455 -17.38 -3.34 1.37
CA SER A 455 -15.94 -3.26 1.54
C SER A 455 -15.16 -3.65 0.28
N ASN A 456 -14.01 -3.03 0.03
CA ASN A 456 -13.16 -3.36 -1.13
C ASN A 456 -12.43 -4.70 -0.96
N VAL A 457 -12.21 -5.14 0.27
CA VAL A 457 -11.64 -6.45 0.62
C VAL A 457 -12.53 -7.18 1.63
N PRO A 458 -12.48 -8.53 1.69
CA PRO A 458 -13.16 -9.26 2.75
C PRO A 458 -12.49 -9.02 4.11
N PHE A 459 -13.29 -8.85 5.16
CA PHE A 459 -12.81 -8.84 6.53
C PHE A 459 -12.53 -10.27 7.00
N ARG A 460 -11.39 -10.50 7.64
CA ARG A 460 -10.96 -11.80 8.17
C ARG A 460 -11.36 -11.95 9.64
N VAL A 461 -12.35 -12.81 9.89
CA VAL A 461 -12.65 -13.26 11.26
C VAL A 461 -11.60 -14.28 11.67
N ILE A 462 -10.87 -13.98 12.74
CA ILE A 462 -9.82 -14.87 13.28
C ILE A 462 -10.30 -15.58 14.56
N PRO A 463 -9.77 -16.79 14.85
CA PRO A 463 -10.17 -17.60 16.00
C PRO A 463 -10.00 -16.94 17.38
#